data_AF-A0A660XKL3-F1
#
_entry.id   AF-A0A660XKL3-F1
#
_cell.length_a   1.000
_cell.length_b   1.000
_cell.length_c   1.000
_cell.angle_alpha   90.00
_cell.angle_beta   90.00
_cell.angle_gamma   90.00
#
_symmetry.space_group_name_H-M   'P 1'
#
loop_
_entity.id
_entity.type
_entity.pdbx_description
1 polymer ?
#
loop_
_entity_poly.entity_id
_entity_poly.type
_entity_poly.pdbx_seq_one_letter_code
_entity_poly.pdbx_strand_id
1 'polypeptide(L)'
;MLSLSNVVLILAISHGILLSIIILLKSKKFYPNFLLFLFITSCNIILINLLYTDLKLEMLFPYIPLVLDGAVYLPGPLFFLYVCSILNKERKIKKVDLLHFLLFFIYIAFTIPDYFKPERAVVKSFLSIYSAHPPFASILFNWTIIAQILIYLLVSLKEVGKYHRRIRGYYSSVSNIQTTWIRGVIYLFLIGLSIFLFVKICLCPLA
;
A
#
# COMPACT_ATOMS: atom_id res chain seq x y z
N MET A 1 16.80 -23.08 -1.82
CA MET A 1 15.77 -23.79 -2.63
C MET A 1 14.55 -22.88 -2.73
N LEU A 2 13.94 -22.74 -3.90
CA LEU A 2 12.72 -21.93 -4.06
C LEU A 2 11.56 -22.63 -3.33
N SER A 3 10.94 -21.93 -2.37
CA SER A 3 9.72 -22.38 -1.71
C SER A 3 8.49 -22.15 -2.59
N LEU A 4 7.37 -22.81 -2.26
CA LEU A 4 6.08 -22.55 -2.91
C LEU A 4 5.66 -21.08 -2.76
N SER A 5 5.93 -20.44 -1.60
CA SER A 5 5.65 -19.01 -1.38
C SER A 5 6.37 -18.12 -2.40
N ASN A 6 7.65 -18.40 -2.67
CA ASN A 6 8.45 -17.63 -3.62
C ASN A 6 7.89 -17.73 -5.04
N VAL A 7 7.44 -18.92 -5.46
CA VAL A 7 6.82 -19.10 -6.78
C VAL A 7 5.54 -18.28 -6.90
N VAL A 8 4.68 -18.32 -5.87
CA VAL A 8 3.44 -17.52 -5.83
C VAL A 8 3.75 -16.02 -5.86
N LEU A 9 4.75 -15.55 -5.11
CA LEU A 9 5.17 -14.15 -5.10
C LEU A 9 5.68 -13.70 -6.47
N ILE A 10 6.54 -14.49 -7.13
CA ILE A 10 7.06 -14.19 -8.47
C ILE A 10 5.92 -14.08 -9.47
N LEU A 11 4.95 -14.98 -9.43
CA LEU A 11 3.77 -14.93 -10.28
C LEU A 11 2.94 -13.67 -10.01
N ALA A 12 2.69 -13.34 -8.74
CA ALA A 12 1.94 -12.14 -8.36
C ALA A 12 2.62 -10.85 -8.82
N ILE A 13 3.95 -10.73 -8.64
CA ILE A 13 4.75 -9.59 -9.10
C ILE A 13 4.70 -9.48 -10.62
N SER A 14 4.88 -10.60 -11.33
CA SER A 14 4.85 -10.62 -12.80
C SER A 14 3.50 -10.16 -13.35
N HIS A 15 2.40 -10.63 -12.76
CA HIS A 15 1.05 -10.19 -13.13
C HIS A 15 0.82 -8.70 -12.81
N GLY A 16 1.28 -8.24 -11.65
CA GLY A 16 1.13 -6.85 -11.23
C GLY A 16 1.91 -5.88 -12.13
N ILE A 17 3.13 -6.23 -12.53
CA ILE A 17 3.93 -5.44 -13.48
C ILE A 17 3.24 -5.40 -14.85
N LEU A 18 2.83 -6.55 -15.37
CA LEU A 18 2.12 -6.63 -16.65
C LEU A 18 0.85 -5.77 -16.64
N LEU A 19 0.04 -5.88 -15.58
CA LEU A 19 -1.19 -5.09 -15.42
C LEU A 19 -0.90 -3.59 -15.35
N SER A 20 0.14 -3.19 -14.62
CA SER A 20 0.57 -1.79 -14.53
C SER A 20 0.94 -1.24 -15.90
N ILE A 21 1.72 -1.97 -16.68
CA ILE A 21 2.11 -1.60 -18.05
C ILE A 21 0.88 -1.49 -18.96
N ILE A 22 -0.03 -2.47 -18.93
CA ILE A 22 -1.24 -2.46 -19.76
C ILE A 22 -2.11 -1.24 -19.44
N ILE A 23 -2.28 -0.90 -18.16
CA ILE A 23 -3.06 0.27 -17.74
C ILE A 23 -2.44 1.56 -18.27
N LEU A 24 -1.11 1.70 -18.19
CA LEU A 24 -0.41 2.87 -18.68
C LEU A 24 -0.55 3.01 -20.21
N LEU A 25 -0.42 1.91 -20.96
CA LEU A 25 -0.45 1.92 -22.42
C LEU A 25 -1.87 2.08 -23.01
N LYS A 26 -2.89 1.44 -22.42
CA LYS A 26 -4.27 1.46 -22.95
C LYS A 26 -5.10 2.65 -22.46
N SER A 27 -4.51 3.53 -21.66
CA SER A 27 -5.21 4.59 -20.96
C SER A 27 -5.61 5.75 -21.90
N LYS A 28 -6.89 5.78 -22.33
CA LYS A 28 -7.50 6.99 -22.95
C LYS A 28 -7.69 8.13 -21.94
N LYS A 29 -7.93 7.80 -20.67
CA LYS A 29 -8.06 8.76 -19.56
C LYS A 29 -6.77 8.73 -18.74
N PHE A 30 -5.81 9.56 -19.15
CA PHE A 30 -4.47 9.56 -18.56
C PHE A 30 -4.49 9.63 -17.03
N TYR A 31 -5.30 10.51 -16.45
CA TYR A 31 -5.19 10.84 -15.03
C TYR A 31 -5.65 9.74 -14.04
N PRO A 32 -6.89 9.21 -14.09
CA PRO A 32 -7.29 8.11 -13.19
C PRO A 32 -6.45 6.84 -13.39
N ASN A 33 -6.10 6.53 -14.64
CA ASN A 33 -5.32 5.35 -14.95
C ASN A 33 -3.87 5.48 -14.48
N PHE A 34 -3.30 6.69 -14.52
CA PHE A 34 -1.98 6.94 -13.96
C PHE A 34 -1.95 6.74 -12.43
N LEU A 35 -2.98 7.19 -11.71
CA LEU A 35 -3.09 6.91 -10.26
C LEU A 35 -3.25 5.43 -9.97
N LEU A 36 -4.02 4.71 -10.79
CA LEU A 36 -4.15 3.25 -10.69
C LEU A 36 -2.82 2.54 -10.98
N PHE A 37 -2.09 2.99 -12.01
CA PHE A 37 -0.76 2.50 -12.34
C PHE A 37 0.20 2.66 -11.15
N LEU A 38 0.23 3.85 -10.54
CA LEU A 38 1.06 4.11 -9.36
C LEU A 38 0.64 3.23 -8.18
N PHE A 39 -0.66 3.06 -7.94
CA PHE A 39 -1.18 2.19 -6.89
C PHE A 39 -0.69 0.75 -7.07
N ILE A 40 -0.89 0.17 -8.25
CA ILE A 40 -0.49 -1.22 -8.52
C ILE A 40 1.04 -1.34 -8.46
N THR A 41 1.78 -0.37 -8.99
CA THR A 41 3.25 -0.34 -8.89
C THR A 41 3.70 -0.32 -7.44
N SER A 42 3.07 0.48 -6.57
CA SER A 42 3.40 0.49 -5.13
C SER A 42 3.13 -0.85 -4.46
N CYS A 43 2.03 -1.54 -4.80
CA CYS A 43 1.77 -2.89 -4.32
C CYS A 43 2.84 -3.89 -4.80
N ASN A 44 3.31 -3.77 -6.04
CA ASN A 44 4.40 -4.61 -6.55
C ASN A 44 5.72 -4.37 -5.80
N ILE A 45 6.05 -3.13 -5.46
CA ILE A 45 7.25 -2.82 -4.67
C ILE A 45 7.20 -3.53 -3.31
N ILE A 46 6.04 -3.57 -2.66
CA ILE A 46 5.83 -4.28 -1.39
C ILE A 46 6.02 -5.80 -1.59
N LEU A 47 5.48 -6.38 -2.67
CA LEU A 47 5.66 -7.81 -2.96
C LEU A 47 7.12 -8.16 -3.29
N ILE A 48 7.82 -7.27 -4.00
CA ILE A 48 9.27 -7.42 -4.28
C ILE A 48 10.04 -7.41 -2.97
N ASN A 49 9.72 -6.49 -2.05
CA ASN A 49 10.34 -6.44 -0.74
C ASN A 49 10.10 -7.73 0.06
N LEU A 50 8.87 -8.26 0.02
CA LEU A 50 8.54 -9.53 0.67
C LEU A 50 9.35 -10.70 0.10
N LEU A 51 9.47 -10.80 -1.24
CA LEU A 51 10.31 -11.81 -1.90
C LEU A 51 11.80 -11.63 -1.54
N TYR A 52 12.24 -10.37 -1.44
CA TYR A 52 13.60 -10.02 -1.08
C TYR A 52 13.96 -10.51 0.33
N THR A 53 13.04 -10.35 1.28
CA THR A 53 13.15 -10.86 2.66
C THR A 53 13.07 -12.39 2.71
N ASP A 54 12.14 -13.03 1.98
CA ASP A 54 12.05 -14.49 1.93
C ASP A 54 13.34 -15.15 1.40
N LEU A 55 14.03 -14.48 0.46
CA LEU A 55 15.31 -14.90 -0.08
C LEU A 55 16.52 -14.51 0.80
N LYS A 56 16.29 -13.81 1.92
CA LYS A 56 17.32 -13.31 2.85
C LYS A 56 18.35 -12.41 2.18
N LEU A 57 17.97 -11.71 1.11
CA LEU A 57 18.86 -10.83 0.37
C LEU A 57 19.28 -9.60 1.20
N GLU A 58 18.50 -9.25 2.22
CA GLU A 58 18.82 -8.21 3.21
C GLU A 58 20.11 -8.46 3.98
N MET A 59 20.60 -9.70 4.04
CA MET A 59 21.92 -10.01 4.60
C MET A 59 23.07 -9.62 3.67
N LEU A 60 22.81 -9.46 2.37
CA LEU A 60 23.79 -9.09 1.35
C LEU A 60 23.69 -7.62 0.95
N PHE A 61 22.47 -7.05 0.91
CA PHE A 61 22.26 -5.63 0.58
C PHE A 61 21.27 -4.96 1.55
N PRO A 62 21.66 -4.73 2.82
CA PRO A 62 20.75 -4.26 3.87
C PRO A 62 20.18 -2.86 3.63
N TYR A 63 20.75 -2.05 2.74
CA TYR A 63 20.24 -0.70 2.47
C TYR A 63 19.02 -0.66 1.53
N ILE A 64 18.74 -1.75 0.80
CA ILE A 64 17.61 -1.83 -0.13
C ILE A 64 16.27 -1.81 0.63
N PRO A 65 16.04 -2.67 1.64
CA PRO A 65 14.80 -2.67 2.41
C PRO A 65 14.45 -1.31 3.03
N LEU A 66 15.44 -0.50 3.42
CA LEU A 66 15.21 0.84 4.00
C LEU A 66 14.38 1.78 3.09
N VAL A 67 14.46 1.63 1.76
CA VAL A 67 13.59 2.35 0.82
C VAL A 67 12.29 1.59 0.60
N LEU A 68 12.39 0.28 0.38
CA LEU A 68 11.26 -0.54 -0.04
C LEU A 68 10.18 -0.65 1.04
N ASP A 69 10.56 -0.72 2.32
CA ASP A 69 9.64 -0.70 3.46
C ASP A 69 8.80 0.58 3.51
N GLY A 70 9.36 1.70 3.04
CA GLY A 70 8.63 2.96 2.95
C GLY A 70 7.46 2.90 1.97
N ALA A 71 7.58 2.09 0.91
CA ALA A 71 6.55 1.98 -0.12
C ALA A 71 5.20 1.49 0.44
N VAL A 72 5.18 0.88 1.62
CA VAL A 72 3.96 0.43 2.31
C VAL A 72 2.99 1.59 2.63
N TYR A 73 3.46 2.85 2.71
CA TYR A 73 2.58 4.01 2.90
C TYR A 73 1.95 4.55 1.62
N LEU A 74 2.35 4.08 0.44
CA LEU A 74 1.88 4.60 -0.85
C LEU A 74 0.53 4.02 -1.32
N PRO A 75 0.17 2.75 -1.09
CA PRO A 75 -1.09 2.19 -1.59
C PRO A 75 -2.34 2.92 -1.09
N GLY A 76 -2.42 3.23 0.20
CA GLY A 76 -3.60 3.89 0.79
C GLY A 76 -3.93 5.24 0.16
N PRO A 77 -2.99 6.21 0.09
CA PRO A 77 -3.23 7.51 -0.51
C PRO A 77 -3.49 7.41 -2.01
N LEU A 78 -2.72 6.57 -2.73
CA LEU A 78 -2.88 6.38 -4.17
C LEU A 78 -4.26 5.82 -4.50
N PHE A 79 -4.72 4.82 -3.74
CA PHE A 79 -6.05 4.26 -3.92
C PHE A 79 -7.15 5.30 -3.65
N PHE A 80 -7.03 6.07 -2.58
CA PHE A 80 -7.98 7.15 -2.28
C PHE A 80 -8.03 8.21 -3.39
N LEU A 81 -6.86 8.70 -3.85
CA LEU A 81 -6.79 9.67 -4.92
C LEU A 81 -7.39 9.11 -6.22
N TYR A 82 -7.12 7.84 -6.51
CA TYR A 82 -7.72 7.11 -7.62
C TYR A 82 -9.26 7.08 -7.52
N VAL A 83 -9.82 6.67 -6.37
CA VAL A 83 -11.27 6.67 -6.15
C VAL A 83 -11.87 8.05 -6.42
N CYS A 84 -11.31 9.10 -5.82
CA CYS A 84 -11.78 10.46 -6.03
C CYS A 84 -11.64 10.94 -7.49
N SER A 85 -10.61 10.49 -8.23
CA SER A 85 -10.44 10.82 -9.66
C SER A 85 -11.48 10.16 -10.56
N ILE A 86 -11.97 8.97 -10.18
CA ILE A 86 -13.07 8.31 -10.89
C ILE A 86 -14.40 8.98 -10.59
N LEU A 87 -14.65 9.31 -9.32
CA LEU A 87 -15.91 9.92 -8.88
C LEU A 87 -16.03 11.37 -9.36
N ASN A 88 -14.93 12.09 -9.55
CA ASN A 88 -14.93 13.46 -10.07
C ASN A 88 -13.93 13.61 -11.22
N LYS A 89 -14.45 13.57 -12.46
CA LYS A 89 -13.65 13.63 -13.69
C LYS A 89 -12.88 14.94 -13.87
N GLU A 90 -13.30 16.03 -13.22
CA GLU A 90 -12.65 17.33 -13.31
C GLU A 90 -11.60 17.57 -12.23
N ARG A 91 -11.48 16.66 -11.25
CA ARG A 91 -10.52 16.81 -10.16
C ARG A 91 -9.08 16.65 -10.68
N LYS A 92 -8.25 17.66 -10.42
CA LYS A 92 -6.79 17.63 -10.59
C LYS A 92 -6.09 17.46 -9.22
N ILE A 93 -4.86 16.95 -9.22
CA ILE A 93 -4.00 16.92 -8.01
C ILE A 93 -3.77 18.36 -7.55
N LYS A 94 -4.05 18.61 -6.28
CA LYS A 94 -3.70 19.85 -5.60
C LYS A 94 -2.43 19.63 -4.79
N LYS A 95 -1.68 20.70 -4.49
CA LYS A 95 -0.51 20.62 -3.59
C LYS A 95 -0.87 19.99 -2.23
N VAL A 96 -2.10 20.20 -1.76
CA VAL A 96 -2.62 19.59 -0.53
C VAL A 96 -2.67 18.06 -0.62
N ASP A 97 -2.85 17.49 -1.81
CA ASP A 97 -2.85 16.04 -1.99
C ASP A 97 -1.45 15.42 -1.74
N LEU A 98 -0.38 16.22 -1.83
CA LEU A 98 0.98 15.78 -1.48
C LEU A 98 1.12 15.49 0.02
N LEU A 99 0.31 16.12 0.87
CA LEU A 99 0.31 15.86 2.31
C LEU A 99 -0.14 14.43 2.64
N HIS A 100 -0.86 13.77 1.75
CA HIS A 100 -1.25 12.37 1.95
C HIS A 100 -0.05 11.42 1.91
N PHE A 101 1.07 11.83 1.31
CA PHE A 101 2.33 11.09 1.26
C PHE A 101 3.29 11.46 2.39
N LEU A 102 2.84 12.27 3.36
CA LEU A 102 3.70 12.73 4.46
C LEU A 102 4.29 11.55 5.25
N LEU A 103 3.52 10.50 5.53
CA LEU A 103 4.01 9.33 6.27
C LEU A 103 5.12 8.58 5.52
N PHE A 104 5.06 8.54 4.19
CA PHE A 104 6.14 8.01 3.35
C PHE A 104 7.41 8.84 3.53
N PHE A 105 7.32 10.18 3.39
CA PHE A 105 8.48 11.05 3.54
C PHE A 105 9.06 11.06 4.96
N ILE A 106 8.21 11.00 5.99
CA ILE A 106 8.64 10.87 7.39
C ILE A 106 9.43 9.57 7.57
N TYR A 107 8.95 8.45 7.02
CA TYR A 107 9.66 7.18 7.10
C TYR A 107 11.02 7.25 6.41
N ILE A 108 11.08 7.75 5.17
CA ILE A 108 12.35 7.89 4.45
C ILE A 108 13.30 8.80 5.23
N ALA A 109 12.83 9.93 5.76
CA ALA A 109 13.65 10.82 6.59
C ALA A 109 14.17 10.13 7.85
N PHE A 110 13.36 9.26 8.47
CA PHE A 110 13.73 8.48 9.63
C PHE A 110 14.80 7.41 9.33
N THR A 111 14.82 6.84 8.13
CA THR A 111 15.80 5.81 7.72
C THR A 111 17.10 6.38 7.13
N ILE A 112 17.15 7.68 6.78
CA ILE A 112 18.38 8.33 6.28
C ILE A 112 19.62 8.06 7.15
N PRO A 113 19.58 8.18 8.50
CA PRO A 113 20.74 7.92 9.34
C PRO A 113 21.29 6.49 9.22
N ASP A 114 20.45 5.51 8.87
CA ASP A 114 20.87 4.11 8.74
C ASP A 114 21.77 3.86 7.53
N TYR A 115 21.71 4.71 6.49
CA TYR A 115 22.63 4.64 5.34
C TYR A 115 24.07 4.97 5.69
N PHE A 116 24.31 5.66 6.80
CA PHE A 116 25.65 6.03 7.26
C PHE A 116 26.20 5.04 8.31
N LYS A 117 25.43 4.03 8.70
CA LYS A 117 25.87 3.00 9.64
C LYS A 117 26.65 1.90 8.92
N PRO A 118 27.59 1.21 9.60
CA PRO A 118 28.21 0.02 9.06
C PRO A 118 27.17 -1.06 8.76
N GLU A 119 27.38 -1.81 7.68
CA GLU A 119 26.46 -2.86 7.18
C GLU A 119 26.00 -3.82 8.29
N ARG A 120 26.94 -4.29 9.12
CA ARG A 120 26.66 -5.19 10.26
C ARG A 120 25.68 -4.60 11.27
N ALA A 121 25.73 -3.28 11.49
CA ALA A 121 24.81 -2.59 12.41
C ALA A 121 23.40 -2.48 11.82
N VAL A 122 23.29 -2.30 10.50
CA VAL A 122 21.99 -2.28 9.79
C VAL A 122 21.36 -3.69 9.81
N VAL A 123 22.13 -4.73 9.46
CA VAL A 123 21.67 -6.13 9.54
C VAL A 123 21.21 -6.48 10.97
N LYS A 124 21.98 -6.09 12.00
CA LYS A 124 21.59 -6.30 13.40
C LYS A 124 20.27 -5.61 13.74
N SER A 125 20.03 -4.42 13.19
CA SER A 125 18.79 -3.68 13.38
C SER A 125 17.60 -4.42 12.75
N PHE A 126 17.74 -4.98 11.55
CA PHE A 126 16.69 -5.82 10.94
C PHE A 126 16.40 -7.09 11.75
N LEU A 127 17.44 -7.80 12.17
CA LEU A 127 17.27 -9.01 12.98
C LEU A 127 16.57 -8.72 14.32
N SER A 128 16.77 -7.53 14.88
CA SER A 128 16.11 -7.12 16.13
C SER A 128 14.59 -6.99 15.99
N ILE A 129 14.07 -6.76 14.78
CA ILE A 129 12.62 -6.69 14.49
C ILE A 129 11.94 -8.04 14.73
N TYR A 130 12.67 -9.14 14.50
CA TYR A 130 12.21 -10.52 14.69
C TYR A 130 12.60 -11.10 16.06
N SER A 131 13.18 -10.29 16.95
CA SER A 131 13.54 -10.74 18.29
C SER A 131 12.30 -10.83 19.19
N ALA A 132 12.44 -11.49 20.35
CA ALA A 132 11.38 -11.58 21.35
C ALA A 132 10.91 -10.20 21.86
N HIS A 133 11.76 -9.19 21.78
CA HIS A 133 11.48 -7.82 22.22
C HIS A 133 11.78 -6.85 21.08
N PRO A 134 10.87 -6.73 20.10
CA PRO A 134 11.08 -5.85 18.96
C PRO A 134 11.18 -4.40 19.43
N PRO A 135 12.00 -3.56 18.78
CA PRO A 135 12.09 -2.14 19.11
C PRO A 135 10.71 -1.47 19.07
N PHE A 136 10.45 -0.56 20.02
CA PHE A 136 9.19 0.19 20.07
C PHE A 136 8.88 0.90 18.74
N ALA A 137 9.90 1.42 18.06
CA ALA A 137 9.75 2.05 16.74
C ALA A 137 9.13 1.09 15.71
N SER A 138 9.52 -0.19 15.70
CA SER A 138 8.97 -1.20 14.78
C SER A 138 7.52 -1.54 15.10
N ILE A 139 7.14 -1.55 16.37
CA ILE A 139 5.75 -1.73 16.82
C ILE A 139 4.91 -0.53 16.35
N LEU A 140 5.36 0.68 16.66
CA LEU A 140 4.69 1.93 16.28
C LEU A 140 4.52 2.03 14.76
N PHE A 141 5.55 1.66 14.01
CA PHE A 141 5.55 1.66 12.54
C PHE A 141 4.45 0.76 11.97
N ASN A 142 4.37 -0.48 12.45
CA ASN A 142 3.34 -1.44 12.04
C ASN A 142 1.92 -0.92 12.31
N TRP A 143 1.68 -0.36 13.50
CA TRP A 143 0.38 0.21 13.84
C TRP A 143 0.03 1.44 13.00
N THR A 144 1.03 2.26 12.67
CA THR A 144 0.84 3.43 11.80
C THR A 144 0.43 3.01 10.40
N ILE A 145 1.02 1.96 9.83
CA ILE A 145 0.62 1.38 8.53
C ILE A 145 -0.85 0.93 8.57
N ILE A 146 -1.23 0.13 9.58
CA ILE A 146 -2.59 -0.40 9.72
C ILE A 146 -3.60 0.75 9.82
N ALA A 147 -3.32 1.72 10.69
CA ALA A 147 -4.18 2.88 10.89
C ALA A 147 -4.32 3.70 9.60
N GLN A 148 -3.21 3.92 8.89
CA GLN A 148 -3.18 4.64 7.63
C GLN A 148 -4.06 3.95 6.58
N ILE A 149 -3.86 2.65 6.33
CA ILE A 149 -4.64 1.88 5.35
C ILE A 149 -6.13 1.94 5.70
N LEU A 150 -6.47 1.71 6.97
CA LEU A 150 -7.85 1.74 7.44
C LEU A 150 -8.50 3.12 7.22
N ILE A 151 -7.82 4.20 7.60
CA ILE A 151 -8.32 5.57 7.40
C ILE A 151 -8.62 5.83 5.94
N TYR A 152 -7.71 5.50 5.01
CA TYR A 152 -7.92 5.77 3.59
C TYR A 152 -9.01 4.88 2.97
N LEU A 153 -9.17 3.63 3.43
CA LEU A 153 -10.30 2.79 3.00
C LEU A 153 -11.65 3.37 3.45
N LEU A 154 -11.76 3.80 4.71
CA LEU A 154 -12.99 4.38 5.26
C LEU A 154 -13.32 5.73 4.60
N VAL A 155 -12.32 6.59 4.39
CA VAL A 155 -12.51 7.87 3.69
C VAL A 155 -12.90 7.63 2.23
N SER A 156 -12.29 6.67 1.54
CA SER A 156 -12.69 6.28 0.19
C SER A 156 -14.15 5.81 0.13
N LEU A 157 -14.57 4.98 1.09
CA LEU A 157 -15.96 4.51 1.17
C LEU A 157 -16.94 5.66 1.41
N LYS A 158 -16.58 6.61 2.28
CA LYS A 158 -17.35 7.83 2.52
C LYS A 158 -17.52 8.66 1.26
N GLU A 159 -16.47 8.84 0.46
CA GLU A 159 -16.54 9.58 -0.81
C GLU A 159 -17.43 8.87 -1.85
N VAL A 160 -17.35 7.55 -1.96
CA VAL A 160 -18.27 6.77 -2.81
C VAL A 160 -19.72 6.93 -2.35
N GLY A 161 -19.97 6.96 -1.03
CA GLY A 161 -21.29 7.21 -0.46
C GLY A 161 -21.84 8.61 -0.79
N LYS A 162 -21.01 9.64 -0.62
CA LYS A 162 -21.36 11.04 -0.98
C LYS A 162 -21.68 11.18 -2.46
N TYR A 163 -20.86 10.59 -3.33
CA TYR A 163 -21.08 10.61 -4.77
C TYR A 163 -22.42 9.99 -5.14
N HIS A 164 -22.76 8.83 -4.57
CA HIS A 164 -24.04 8.17 -4.80
C HIS A 164 -25.24 9.02 -4.35
N ARG A 165 -25.14 9.71 -3.21
CA ARG A 165 -26.19 10.64 -2.75
C ARG A 165 -26.35 11.83 -3.70
N ARG A 166 -25.24 12.38 -4.23
CA ARG A 166 -25.27 13.53 -5.14
C ARG A 166 -25.95 13.20 -6.47
N ILE A 167 -25.61 12.06 -7.08
CA ILE A 167 -26.12 11.69 -8.42
C ILE A 167 -27.56 11.15 -8.42
N ARG A 168 -28.03 10.60 -7.29
CA ARG A 168 -29.41 10.11 -7.14
C ARG A 168 -30.46 11.21 -7.33
N GLY A 169 -30.09 12.48 -7.11
CA GLY A 169 -30.95 13.62 -7.36
C GLY A 169 -31.04 14.07 -8.83
N TYR A 170 -30.13 13.62 -9.70
CA TYR A 170 -30.01 14.10 -11.09
C TYR A 170 -30.36 13.05 -12.15
N TYR A 171 -30.25 11.75 -11.83
CA TYR A 171 -30.50 10.67 -12.79
C TYR A 171 -31.42 9.60 -12.20
N SER A 172 -32.56 9.33 -12.87
CA SER A 172 -33.49 8.26 -12.49
C SER A 172 -32.92 6.86 -12.76
N SER A 173 -31.90 6.73 -13.62
CA SER A 173 -31.13 5.50 -13.88
C SER A 173 -29.63 5.74 -13.65
N VAL A 174 -29.25 5.94 -12.38
CA VAL A 174 -27.83 6.12 -12.00
C VAL A 174 -27.02 4.89 -12.45
N SER A 175 -25.96 5.10 -13.25
CA SER A 175 -25.03 4.04 -13.67
C SER A 175 -24.36 3.37 -12.45
N ASN A 176 -24.98 2.32 -11.93
CA ASN A 176 -24.64 1.67 -10.65
C ASN A 176 -23.27 0.96 -10.71
N ILE A 177 -22.82 0.61 -11.91
CA ILE A 177 -21.65 -0.24 -12.16
C ILE A 177 -20.37 0.36 -11.57
N GLN A 178 -20.09 1.66 -11.78
CA GLN A 178 -18.82 2.28 -11.37
C GLN A 178 -18.62 2.36 -9.85
N THR A 179 -19.70 2.50 -9.08
CA THR A 179 -19.60 2.59 -7.61
C THR A 179 -19.57 1.23 -6.94
N THR A 180 -20.20 0.22 -7.55
CA THR A 180 -20.29 -1.13 -6.97
C THR A 180 -18.94 -1.84 -6.97
N TRP A 181 -18.18 -1.77 -8.07
CA TRP A 181 -16.86 -2.42 -8.11
C TRP A 181 -15.87 -1.77 -7.12
N ILE A 182 -15.88 -0.43 -6.97
CA ILE A 182 -15.02 0.27 -6.00
C ILE A 182 -15.32 -0.20 -4.58
N ARG A 183 -16.61 -0.32 -4.21
CA ARG A 183 -17.00 -0.83 -2.89
C ARG A 183 -16.56 -2.28 -2.71
N GLY A 184 -16.71 -3.12 -3.73
CA GLY A 184 -16.22 -4.51 -3.70
C GLY A 184 -14.73 -4.60 -3.40
N VAL A 185 -13.92 -3.77 -4.07
CA VAL A 185 -12.47 -3.69 -3.81
C VAL A 185 -12.18 -3.21 -2.39
N ILE A 186 -12.87 -2.16 -1.91
CA ILE A 186 -12.71 -1.68 -0.53
C ILE A 186 -13.06 -2.77 0.48
N TYR A 187 -14.16 -3.49 0.29
CA TYR A 187 -14.57 -4.57 1.20
C TYR A 187 -13.57 -5.72 1.18
N LEU A 188 -13.03 -6.09 0.02
CA LEU A 188 -11.98 -7.09 -0.08
C LEU A 188 -10.75 -6.70 0.75
N PHE A 189 -10.30 -5.44 0.65
CA PHE A 189 -9.19 -4.93 1.46
C PHE A 189 -9.52 -4.90 2.96
N LEU A 190 -10.74 -4.51 3.34
CA LEU A 190 -11.16 -4.51 4.75
C LEU A 190 -11.21 -5.92 5.34
N ILE A 191 -11.71 -6.90 4.57
CA ILE A 191 -11.71 -8.31 4.97
C ILE A 191 -10.27 -8.81 5.13
N GLY A 192 -9.40 -8.54 4.14
CA GLY A 192 -7.99 -8.90 4.22
C GLY A 192 -7.29 -8.29 5.43
N LEU A 193 -7.54 -7.01 5.73
CA LEU A 193 -7.00 -6.34 6.91
C LEU A 193 -7.53 -6.95 8.21
N SER A 194 -8.81 -7.33 8.24
CA SER A 194 -9.44 -7.97 9.41
C SER A 194 -8.84 -9.35 9.68
N ILE A 195 -8.63 -10.14 8.63
CA ILE A 195 -7.94 -11.44 8.73
C ILE A 195 -6.50 -11.24 9.23
N PHE A 196 -5.77 -10.28 8.66
CA PHE A 196 -4.40 -9.98 9.08
C PHE A 196 -4.33 -9.58 10.56
N LEU A 197 -5.22 -8.71 11.02
CA LEU A 197 -5.32 -8.32 12.43
C LEU A 197 -5.66 -9.51 13.34
N PHE A 198 -6.63 -10.32 12.94
CA PHE A 198 -7.01 -11.52 13.68
C PHE A 198 -5.83 -12.49 13.83
N VAL A 199 -5.15 -12.80 12.73
CA VAL A 199 -3.96 -13.66 12.72
C VAL A 199 -2.87 -13.09 13.64
N LYS A 200 -2.62 -11.77 13.56
CA LYS A 200 -1.61 -11.11 14.40
C LYS A 200 -1.95 -11.18 15.89
N ILE A 201 -3.22 -10.98 16.26
CA ILE A 201 -3.69 -11.06 17.65
C ILE A 201 -3.65 -12.51 18.16
N CYS A 202 -4.03 -13.49 17.35
CA CYS A 202 -4.07 -14.90 17.74
C CYS A 202 -2.68 -15.55 17.82
N LEU A 203 -1.77 -15.22 16.90
CA LEU A 203 -0.43 -15.81 16.85
C LEU A 203 0.59 -15.07 17.72
N CYS A 204 0.32 -13.82 18.09
CA CYS A 204 1.21 -13.01 18.92
C CYS A 204 0.39 -12.36 20.04
N PRO A 205 0.05 -13.10 21.12
CA PRO A 205 -0.47 -12.47 22.32
C PRO A 205 0.65 -11.58 22.85
N LEU A 206 0.40 -10.26 22.88
CA LEU A 206 1.30 -9.22 23.40
C LEU A 206 2.25 -9.75 24.49
N ALA A 207 3.54 -9.81 24.16
CA ALA A 207 4.64 -9.87 25.11
C ALA A 207 5.45 -8.57 24.98
#